data_AF-A0A5K7ZIV3-F1
#
_entry.id   AF-A0A5K7ZIV3-F1
#
_cell.length_a   1.000
_cell.length_b   1.000
_cell.length_c   1.000
_cell.angle_alpha   90.00
_cell.angle_beta   90.00
_cell.angle_gamma   90.00
#
_symmetry.space_group_name_H-M   'P 1'
#
loop_
_entity.id
_entity.type
_entity.pdbx_description
1 polymer ?
#
loop_
_entity_poly.entity_id
_entity_poly.type
_entity_poly.pdbx_seq_one_letter_code
_entity_poly.pdbx_strand_id
1 'polypeptide(L)'
;MKQDPFGNLTDWGTVLDIFEELAEDGRLVECQPGLIRILRFKGNWRLREEVLKRVGEIRAPSEDLFRQVLTVLADDNVYYDARVIAGDALAAMLKNVHAASYEEFSSAVKKIIEKLKQTPQPPFFGEAVERLDDEIAAASMLEN
;
A
#
# COMPACT_ATOMS: atom_id res chain seq x y z
N MET A 1 -4.15 11.30 19.15
CA MET A 1 -4.36 12.16 17.96
C MET A 1 -3.54 11.54 16.84
N LYS A 2 -4.17 10.98 15.80
CA LYS A 2 -3.46 10.55 14.60
C LYS A 2 -3.08 11.82 13.83
N GLN A 3 -1.79 12.02 13.54
CA GLN A 3 -1.29 13.29 13.00
C GLN A 3 -1.31 13.27 11.46
N ASP A 4 -1.48 14.44 10.85
CA ASP A 4 -1.27 14.68 9.42
C ASP A 4 -0.32 15.88 9.27
N PRO A 5 1.00 15.63 9.25
CA PRO A 5 2.00 16.70 9.22
C PRO A 5 2.24 17.26 7.81
N PHE A 6 1.66 16.65 6.77
CA PHE A 6 2.04 16.90 5.37
C PHE A 6 1.44 18.17 4.75
N GLY A 7 0.79 19.03 5.54
CA GLY A 7 0.35 20.36 5.09
C GLY A 7 -0.31 20.38 3.71
N ASN A 8 0.19 21.24 2.82
CA ASN A 8 -0.30 21.37 1.44
C ASN A 8 0.42 20.40 0.49
N LEU A 9 -0.30 19.40 -0.05
CA LEU A 9 0.26 18.39 -0.96
C LEU A 9 0.68 18.92 -2.35
N THR A 10 0.32 20.16 -2.70
CA THR A 10 0.85 20.78 -3.91
C THR A 10 2.29 21.26 -3.72
N ASP A 11 2.70 21.55 -2.48
CA ASP A 11 4.07 21.85 -2.12
C ASP A 11 4.86 20.56 -1.82
N TRP A 12 4.99 19.75 -2.86
CA TRP A 12 5.43 18.37 -2.74
C TRP A 12 6.89 18.21 -2.31
N GLY A 13 7.74 19.24 -2.49
CA GLY A 13 9.11 19.23 -1.98
C GLY A 13 9.11 19.16 -0.46
N THR A 14 8.46 20.12 0.19
CA THR A 14 8.29 20.17 1.65
C THR A 14 7.65 18.89 2.19
N VAL A 15 6.66 18.34 1.48
CA VAL A 15 6.01 17.08 1.89
C VAL A 15 6.96 15.88 1.82
N LEU A 16 7.81 15.79 0.79
CA LEU A 16 8.81 14.74 0.68
C LEU A 16 9.86 14.86 1.78
N ASP A 17 10.33 16.06 2.09
CA ASP A 17 11.33 16.30 3.14
C ASP A 17 10.78 15.82 4.51
N ILE A 18 9.55 16.21 4.84
CA ILE A 18 8.86 15.77 6.07
C ILE A 18 8.65 14.25 6.06
N PHE A 19 8.24 13.68 4.92
CA PHE A 19 8.00 12.25 4.80
C PHE A 19 9.28 11.43 4.99
N GLU A 20 10.39 11.87 4.39
CA GLU A 20 11.68 11.21 4.49
C GLU A 20 12.21 11.23 5.93
N GLU A 21 12.17 12.38 6.61
CA GLU A 21 12.52 12.51 8.03
C GLU A 21 11.70 11.54 8.91
N LEU A 22 10.38 11.51 8.74
CA LEU A 22 9.51 10.61 9.49
C LEU A 22 9.75 9.14 9.17
N ALA A 23 10.15 8.81 7.94
CA ALA A 23 10.47 7.45 7.52
C ALA A 23 11.79 6.98 8.12
N GLU A 24 12.84 7.81 8.09
CA GLU A 24 14.13 7.52 8.69
C GLU A 24 14.04 7.32 10.21
N ASP A 25 13.19 8.11 10.87
CA ASP A 25 12.92 7.98 12.30
C ASP A 25 11.99 6.81 12.67
N GLY A 26 11.41 6.10 11.69
CA GLY A 26 10.44 5.03 11.93
C GLY A 26 9.09 5.52 12.48
N ARG A 27 8.77 6.80 12.27
CA ARG A 27 7.60 7.50 12.84
C ARG A 27 6.39 7.56 11.91
N LEU A 28 6.46 6.93 10.74
CA LEU A 28 5.32 6.83 9.81
C LEU A 28 4.06 6.21 10.43
N VAL A 29 4.23 5.37 11.46
CA VAL A 29 3.11 4.80 12.23
C VAL A 29 2.25 5.86 12.91
N GLU A 30 2.81 7.01 13.26
CA GLU A 30 2.13 8.12 13.95
C GLU A 30 1.24 8.95 13.00
N CYS A 31 1.53 8.92 11.70
CA CYS A 31 0.96 9.82 10.69
C CYS A 31 0.15 9.13 9.58
N GLN A 32 -0.39 7.93 9.83
CA GLN A 32 -1.12 7.15 8.82
C GLN A 32 -2.30 7.90 8.14
N PRO A 33 -3.09 8.78 8.79
CA PRO A 33 -4.10 9.56 8.09
C PRO A 33 -3.51 10.47 7.00
N GLY A 34 -2.34 11.06 7.27
CA GLY A 34 -1.63 11.86 6.29
C GLY A 34 -1.16 11.02 5.10
N LEU A 35 -0.67 9.81 5.35
CA LEU A 35 -0.30 8.87 4.28
C LEU A 35 -1.51 8.49 3.42
N ILE A 36 -2.67 8.23 4.04
CA ILE A 36 -3.93 7.98 3.32
C ILE A 36 -4.30 9.18 2.45
N ARG A 37 -4.16 10.42 2.96
CA ARG A 37 -4.43 11.64 2.20
C ARG A 37 -3.50 11.77 0.99
N ILE A 38 -2.21 11.46 1.14
CA ILE A 38 -1.25 11.42 0.04
C ILE A 38 -1.66 10.37 -1.01
N LEU A 39 -1.98 9.14 -0.61
CA LEU A 39 -2.38 8.08 -1.53
C LEU A 39 -3.63 8.44 -2.34
N ARG A 40 -4.59 9.15 -1.74
CA ARG A 40 -5.81 9.66 -2.41
C ARG A 40 -5.53 10.83 -3.34
N PHE A 41 -4.47 11.59 -3.10
CA PHE A 41 -4.16 12.78 -3.89
C PHE A 41 -3.72 12.39 -5.30
N LYS A 42 -4.50 12.81 -6.31
CA LYS A 42 -4.22 12.52 -7.73
C LYS A 42 -3.23 13.49 -8.37
N GLY A 43 -2.93 14.61 -7.71
CA GLY A 43 -2.13 15.70 -8.29
C GLY A 43 -0.62 15.48 -8.22
N ASN A 44 -0.13 14.43 -7.55
CA ASN A 44 1.30 14.17 -7.44
C ASN A 44 1.61 12.67 -7.41
N TRP A 45 2.09 12.16 -8.54
CA TRP A 45 2.44 10.75 -8.68
C TRP A 45 3.66 10.36 -7.83
N ARG A 46 4.65 11.26 -7.71
CA ARG A 46 5.87 11.02 -6.94
C ARG A 46 5.60 10.84 -5.46
N LEU A 47 4.79 11.72 -4.85
CA LEU A 47 4.38 11.58 -3.45
C LEU A 47 3.70 10.24 -3.19
N ARG A 48 2.83 9.81 -4.11
CA ARG A 48 2.15 8.53 -4.00
C ARG A 48 3.14 7.37 -4.01
N GLU A 49 4.07 7.34 -4.96
CA GLU A 49 5.07 6.26 -5.03
C GLU A 49 5.95 6.21 -3.79
N GLU A 50 6.45 7.35 -3.31
CA GLU A 50 7.30 7.38 -2.13
C GLU A 50 6.59 6.84 -0.89
N VAL A 51 5.30 7.18 -0.71
CA VAL A 51 4.48 6.58 0.34
C VAL A 51 4.33 5.07 0.12
N LEU A 52 3.96 4.63 -1.08
CA LEU A 52 3.77 3.19 -1.37
C LEU A 52 5.04 2.36 -1.12
N LYS A 53 6.23 2.90 -1.42
CA LYS A 53 7.51 2.22 -1.19
C LYS A 53 7.80 1.98 0.30
N ARG A 54 7.29 2.81 1.21
CA ARG A 54 7.60 2.72 2.65
C ARG A 54 6.43 2.22 3.53
N VAL A 55 5.18 2.26 3.06
CA VAL A 55 4.03 1.83 3.90
C VAL A 55 4.11 0.38 4.35
N GLY A 56 4.83 -0.48 3.61
CA GLY A 56 5.12 -1.85 3.99
C GLY A 56 5.98 -1.97 5.27
N GLU A 57 6.73 -0.93 5.64
CA GLU A 57 7.62 -0.91 6.82
C GLU A 57 6.89 -0.53 8.11
N ILE A 58 5.65 -0.03 7.99
CA ILE A 58 4.86 0.44 9.14
C ILE A 58 4.45 -0.76 9.99
N ARG A 59 4.89 -0.77 11.25
CA ARG A 59 4.41 -1.74 12.25
C ARG A 59 2.97 -1.40 12.64
N ALA A 60 2.11 -2.41 12.65
CA ALA A 60 0.67 -2.26 12.93
C ALA A 60 0.00 -1.22 12.01
N PRO A 61 -0.03 -1.44 10.69
CA PRO A 61 -0.78 -0.57 9.79
C PRO A 61 -2.26 -0.60 10.17
N SER A 62 -2.89 0.55 10.13
CA SER A 62 -4.32 0.68 10.35
C SER A 62 -5.09 0.08 9.18
N GLU A 63 -6.28 -0.41 9.49
CA GLU A 63 -7.22 -0.92 8.49
C GLU A 63 -7.47 0.09 7.37
N ASP A 64 -7.67 1.37 7.72
CA ASP A 64 -7.89 2.45 6.73
C ASP A 64 -6.72 2.58 5.76
N LEU A 65 -5.47 2.47 6.26
CA LEU A 65 -4.28 2.55 5.42
C LEU A 65 -4.20 1.32 4.51
N PHE A 66 -4.42 0.13 5.05
CA PHE A 66 -4.42 -1.11 4.28
C PHE A 66 -5.46 -1.07 3.15
N ARG A 67 -6.71 -0.70 3.45
CA ARG A 67 -7.79 -0.56 2.46
C ARG A 67 -7.48 0.52 1.43
N GLN A 68 -6.75 1.58 1.80
CA GLN A 68 -6.33 2.61 0.85
C GLN A 68 -5.28 2.09 -0.14
N VAL A 69 -4.29 1.31 0.31
CA VAL A 69 -3.31 0.68 -0.59
C VAL A 69 -4.00 -0.35 -1.50
N LEU A 70 -4.93 -1.14 -0.96
CA LEU A 70 -5.76 -2.07 -1.74
C LEU A 70 -6.56 -1.37 -2.85
N THR A 71 -7.07 -0.18 -2.54
CA THR A 71 -7.77 0.68 -3.52
C THR A 71 -6.84 1.13 -4.65
N VAL A 72 -5.57 1.43 -4.35
CA VAL A 72 -4.58 1.80 -5.39
C VAL A 72 -4.33 0.63 -6.34
N LEU A 73 -4.13 -0.59 -5.83
CA LEU A 73 -3.94 -1.79 -6.66
C LEU A 73 -5.15 -2.04 -7.58
N ALA A 74 -6.36 -1.84 -7.07
CA ALA A 74 -7.61 -2.13 -7.76
C ALA A 74 -8.10 -1.03 -8.74
N ASP A 75 -7.55 0.19 -8.68
CA ASP A 75 -8.02 1.32 -9.50
C ASP A 75 -7.37 1.32 -10.89
N ASP A 76 -8.15 1.00 -11.92
CA ASP A 76 -7.71 1.00 -13.32
C ASP A 76 -7.36 2.39 -13.86
N ASN A 77 -7.67 3.47 -13.12
CA ASN A 77 -7.24 4.82 -13.46
C ASN A 77 -5.86 5.19 -12.87
N VAL A 78 -5.27 4.30 -12.08
CA VAL A 78 -3.89 4.45 -11.58
C VAL A 78 -2.93 3.80 -12.58
N TYR A 79 -1.84 4.50 -12.88
CA TYR A 79 -0.78 3.98 -13.74
C TYR A 79 -0.15 2.73 -13.13
N TYR A 80 0.24 1.78 -13.98
CA TYR A 80 0.59 0.44 -13.53
C TYR A 80 1.75 0.39 -12.53
N ASP A 81 2.76 1.26 -12.64
CA ASP A 81 3.89 1.24 -11.68
C ASP A 81 3.42 1.44 -10.24
N ALA A 82 2.51 2.39 -9.97
CA ALA A 82 1.94 2.54 -8.64
C ALA A 82 1.08 1.34 -8.21
N ARG A 83 0.41 0.66 -9.16
CA ARG A 83 -0.36 -0.56 -8.85
C ARG A 83 0.56 -1.72 -8.49
N VAL A 84 1.70 -1.85 -9.18
CA VAL A 84 2.75 -2.84 -8.86
C VAL A 84 3.32 -2.57 -7.47
N ILE A 85 3.76 -1.33 -7.19
CA ILE A 85 4.31 -0.95 -5.88
C ILE A 85 3.26 -1.16 -4.78
N ALA A 86 1.97 -0.88 -5.05
CA ALA A 86 0.89 -1.16 -4.10
C ALA A 86 0.72 -2.66 -3.81
N GLY A 87 0.90 -3.53 -4.81
CA GLY A 87 0.91 -4.98 -4.62
C GLY A 87 2.04 -5.42 -3.68
N ASP A 88 3.27 -5.01 -3.98
CA ASP A 88 4.45 -5.30 -3.14
C ASP A 88 4.26 -4.77 -1.71
N ALA A 89 3.69 -3.57 -1.58
CA ALA A 89 3.37 -2.96 -0.30
C ALA A 89 2.33 -3.77 0.50
N LEU A 90 1.26 -4.29 -0.13
CA LEU A 90 0.26 -5.12 0.54
C LEU A 90 0.85 -6.41 1.08
N ALA A 91 1.72 -7.08 0.31
CA ALA A 91 2.41 -8.27 0.76
C ALA A 91 3.29 -7.99 2.00
N ALA A 92 4.00 -6.86 2.00
CA ALA A 92 4.78 -6.41 3.16
C ALA A 92 3.89 -6.03 4.36
N MET A 93 2.80 -5.29 4.12
CA MET A 93 1.86 -4.88 5.18
C MET A 93 1.20 -6.08 5.86
N LEU A 94 0.85 -7.14 5.10
CA LEU A 94 0.28 -8.37 5.66
C LEU A 94 1.19 -9.05 6.69
N LYS A 95 2.51 -8.87 6.60
CA LYS A 95 3.47 -9.38 7.61
C LYS A 95 3.44 -8.56 8.91
N ASN A 96 2.88 -7.35 8.87
CA ASN A 96 2.89 -6.37 9.96
C ASN A 96 1.50 -6.12 10.57
N VAL A 97 0.43 -6.69 10.01
CA VAL A 97 -0.93 -6.60 10.58
C VAL A 97 -1.07 -7.50 11.79
N HIS A 98 -2.06 -7.22 12.63
CA HIS A 98 -2.36 -8.09 13.76
C HIS A 98 -2.89 -9.44 13.26
N ALA A 99 -2.47 -10.56 13.88
CA ALA A 99 -2.87 -11.91 13.48
C ALA A 99 -4.40 -12.08 13.38
N ALA A 100 -5.15 -11.49 14.32
CA ALA A 100 -6.61 -11.49 14.29
C ALA A 100 -7.25 -10.80 13.06
N SER A 101 -6.52 -9.94 12.36
CA SER A 101 -6.96 -9.24 11.14
C SER A 101 -6.36 -9.83 9.87
N TYR A 102 -5.40 -10.75 9.98
CA TYR A 102 -4.68 -11.31 8.83
C TYR A 102 -5.62 -11.99 7.83
N GLU A 103 -6.52 -12.85 8.32
CA GLU A 103 -7.46 -13.59 7.46
C GLU A 103 -8.40 -12.65 6.70
N GLU A 104 -8.92 -11.60 7.35
CA GLU A 104 -9.77 -10.62 6.70
C GLU A 104 -9.02 -9.89 5.57
N PHE A 105 -7.81 -9.42 5.86
CA PHE A 105 -7.00 -8.66 4.91
C PHE A 105 -6.47 -9.51 3.77
N SER A 106 -5.98 -10.72 4.05
CA SER A 106 -5.50 -11.64 3.02
C SER A 106 -6.64 -12.05 2.08
N SER A 107 -7.85 -12.30 2.61
CA SER A 107 -9.05 -12.56 1.82
C SER A 107 -9.45 -11.37 0.95
N ALA A 108 -9.37 -10.14 1.48
CA ALA A 108 -9.63 -8.93 0.71
C ALA A 108 -8.65 -8.76 -0.46
N VAL A 109 -7.37 -9.06 -0.26
CA VAL A 109 -6.36 -9.01 -1.34
C VAL A 109 -6.62 -10.10 -2.38
N LYS A 110 -6.85 -11.36 -1.96
CA LYS A 110 -7.17 -12.49 -2.87
C LYS A 110 -8.36 -12.16 -3.78
N LYS A 111 -9.42 -11.56 -3.23
CA LYS A 111 -10.59 -11.13 -4.01
C LYS A 111 -10.27 -10.09 -5.08
N ILE A 112 -9.29 -9.21 -4.84
CA ILE A 112 -8.83 -8.25 -5.86
C ILE A 112 -7.99 -8.97 -6.91
N ILE A 113 -7.07 -9.85 -6.51
CA ILE A 113 -6.26 -10.66 -7.42
C ILE A 113 -7.14 -11.47 -8.38
N GLU A 114 -8.15 -12.17 -7.86
CA GLU A 114 -9.11 -12.94 -8.67
C GLU A 114 -9.77 -12.08 -9.75
N LYS A 115 -10.19 -10.85 -9.40
CA LYS A 115 -10.77 -9.91 -10.36
C LYS A 115 -9.76 -9.44 -11.39
N LEU A 116 -8.53 -9.14 -10.98
CA LEU A 116 -7.47 -8.70 -11.89
C LEU A 116 -7.05 -9.79 -12.87
N LYS A 117 -7.06 -11.06 -12.44
CA LYS A 117 -6.80 -12.23 -13.29
C LYS A 117 -7.92 -12.53 -14.30
N GLN A 118 -9.15 -12.06 -14.04
CA GLN A 118 -10.29 -12.23 -14.96
C GLN A 118 -10.33 -11.18 -16.09
N THR A 119 -9.53 -10.13 -16.00
CA THR A 119 -9.47 -9.07 -17.01
C THR A 119 -8.11 -9.10 -17.73
N PRO A 120 -8.05 -8.81 -19.04
CA PRO A 120 -6.77 -8.71 -19.73
C PRO A 120 -5.89 -7.62 -19.10
N GLN A 121 -4.75 -8.03 -18.56
CA GLN A 121 -3.73 -7.13 -18.02
C GLN A 121 -2.52 -7.06 -18.97
N PRO A 122 -1.76 -5.95 -18.96
CA PRO A 122 -0.43 -5.96 -19.56
C PRO A 122 0.45 -7.05 -18.93
N PRO A 123 1.29 -7.74 -19.69
CA PRO A 123 2.08 -8.87 -19.18
C PRO A 123 2.86 -8.55 -17.90
N PHE A 124 3.55 -7.41 -17.85
CA PHE A 124 4.33 -7.00 -16.68
C PHE A 124 3.48 -6.79 -15.41
N PHE A 125 2.23 -6.35 -15.55
CA PHE A 125 1.33 -6.19 -14.42
C PHE A 125 0.70 -7.53 -14.03
N GLY A 126 0.38 -8.39 -15.01
CA GLY A 126 -0.04 -9.77 -14.75
C GLY A 126 0.98 -10.55 -13.93
N GLU A 127 2.26 -10.47 -14.30
CA GLU A 127 3.38 -11.08 -13.55
C GLU A 127 3.48 -10.55 -12.11
N ALA A 128 3.24 -9.25 -11.90
CA ALA A 128 3.23 -8.66 -10.55
C ALA A 128 2.04 -9.18 -9.72
N VAL A 129 0.86 -9.33 -10.32
CA VAL A 129 -0.33 -9.88 -9.66
C VAL A 129 -0.13 -11.36 -9.32
N GLU A 130 0.53 -12.14 -10.18
CA GLU A 130 0.87 -13.53 -9.91
C GLU A 130 1.85 -13.66 -8.74
N ARG A 131 2.91 -12.85 -8.71
CA ARG A 131 3.87 -12.82 -7.59
C ARG A 131 3.19 -12.51 -6.26
N LEU A 132 2.28 -11.52 -6.24
CA LEU A 132 1.51 -11.17 -5.05
C LEU A 132 0.65 -12.34 -4.57
N ASP A 133 0.02 -13.08 -5.49
CA ASP A 133 -0.79 -14.26 -5.15
C ASP A 133 0.06 -15.36 -4.52
N ASP A 134 1.23 -15.64 -5.11
CA ASP A 134 2.19 -16.63 -4.60
C ASP A 134 2.69 -16.26 -3.20
N GLU A 135 3.01 -14.98 -2.96
CA GLU A 135 3.46 -14.50 -1.64
C GLU A 135 2.39 -14.68 -0.56
N ILE A 136 1.13 -14.40 -0.87
CA ILE A 136 0.02 -14.56 0.07
C ILE A 136 -0.28 -16.04 0.32
N ALA A 137 -0.23 -16.87 -0.73
CA ALA A 137 -0.40 -18.31 -0.60
C ALA A 137 0.70 -18.94 0.29
N ALA A 138 1.95 -18.53 0.11
CA ALA A 138 3.07 -18.99 0.93
C ALA A 138 2.93 -18.58 2.40
N ALA A 139 2.50 -17.35 2.68
CA ALA A 139 2.29 -16.87 4.04
C ALA A 139 1.18 -17.65 4.77
N SER A 140 0.07 -17.98 4.09
CA SER A 140 -0.99 -18.84 4.65
C SER A 140 -0.54 -20.28 4.99
N MET A 141 0.54 -20.79 4.38
CA MET A 141 1.05 -22.14 4.67
C MET A 141 1.96 -22.19 5.89
N LEU A 142 2.53 -21.06 6.33
CA LEU A 142 3.43 -20.99 7.49
C LEU A 142 2.68 -20.79 8.82
N GLU A 143 1.40 -20.40 8.77
CA GLU A 143 0.57 -20.14 9.95
C GLU A 143 -0.30 -21.35 10.38
N ASN A 144 -0.29 -22.44 9.61
CA ASN A 144 -0.99 -23.71 9.89
C ASN A 144 -0.03 -24.79 10.39
#